data_AF-A0A379UPG9-F1
#
_entry.id   AF-A0A379UPG9-F1
#
_cell.length_a   1.000
_cell.length_b   1.000
_cell.length_c   1.000
_cell.angle_alpha   90.00
_cell.angle_beta   90.00
_cell.angle_gamma   90.00
#
_symmetry.space_group_name_H-M   'P 1'
#
loop_
_entity.id
_entity.type
_entity.pdbx_description
1 polymer ?
#
loop_
_entity_poly.entity_id
_entity_poly.type
_entity_poly.pdbx_seq_one_letter_code
_entity_poly.pdbx_strand_id
1 'polypeptide(L)'
;MADASLSGLNRDVWHHFNDGDMARMITICPLAGTQLFQIQALLAPDDSQNFSADVLTAFLTERIGRTDVRIHSIPWVSKYQMNARIAEHYRVGKVFLAGDAAHVHPPTGGQGLNTSIQDAYNLGWKMAASLRGAGEELLDSYEQERRPIAESLLHLSTRLLDSQKQGGIKRERDVQQLDIQYTNSPLAHTLPERQHGLQAGERAPDAPLLGAGGQSLRLFQLLQGPDWNLLAYETHGKVIDARRGLRIHHIGEQDELIDTLGHFRESYHLAPGQCVLIRPDGYVGAFFHGKQSNDIENYLSRFAIGIKDEY
;
A
#
# COMPACT_ATOMS: atom_id res chain seq x y z
N MET A 1 -15.66 -8.96 17.82
CA MET A 1 -14.27 -9.45 17.69
C MET A 1 -13.62 -9.44 19.07
N ALA A 2 -12.85 -10.46 19.41
CA ALA A 2 -12.13 -10.53 20.67
C ALA A 2 -10.75 -11.16 20.45
N ASP A 3 -9.75 -10.66 21.15
CA ASP A 3 -8.45 -11.31 21.24
C ASP A 3 -8.40 -12.03 22.59
N ALA A 4 -8.16 -13.34 22.57
CA ALA A 4 -8.31 -14.20 23.74
C ALA A 4 -7.28 -15.32 23.78
N SER A 5 -6.87 -15.73 24.99
CA SER A 5 -6.18 -17.01 25.18
C SER A 5 -7.22 -18.11 25.38
N LEU A 6 -7.02 -19.26 24.72
CA LEU A 6 -7.93 -20.41 24.81
C LEU A 6 -7.18 -21.73 24.68
N SER A 7 -7.83 -22.80 25.13
CA SER A 7 -7.42 -24.19 24.90
C SER A 7 -8.41 -24.93 23.99
N GLY A 8 -8.08 -26.15 23.55
CA GLY A 8 -8.94 -27.00 22.70
C GLY A 8 -8.80 -26.81 21.18
N LEU A 9 -8.03 -25.82 20.72
CA LEU A 9 -7.72 -25.60 19.31
C LEU A 9 -6.21 -25.54 19.07
N ASN A 10 -5.76 -26.12 17.96
CA ASN A 10 -4.37 -25.97 17.51
C ASN A 10 -4.13 -24.56 16.92
N ARG A 11 -2.86 -24.22 16.72
CA ARG A 11 -2.45 -22.89 16.22
C ARG A 11 -1.95 -22.93 14.77
N ASP A 12 -2.04 -24.06 14.10
CA ASP A 12 -1.46 -24.25 12.76
C ASP A 12 -2.42 -23.83 11.63
N VAL A 13 -3.70 -23.70 11.95
CA VAL A 13 -4.75 -23.36 10.97
C VAL A 13 -5.71 -22.29 11.51
N TRP A 14 -6.48 -21.71 10.59
CA TRP A 14 -7.64 -20.92 10.94
C TRP A 14 -8.86 -21.82 11.09
N HIS A 15 -9.55 -21.72 12.22
CA HIS A 15 -10.74 -22.52 12.50
C HIS A 15 -11.98 -21.75 12.07
N HIS A 16 -12.82 -22.39 11.25
CA HIS A 16 -14.06 -21.81 10.74
C HIS A 16 -15.22 -22.73 11.12
N PHE A 17 -16.20 -22.20 11.84
CA PHE A 17 -17.41 -22.90 12.27
C PHE A 17 -18.62 -22.15 11.72
N ASN A 18 -19.58 -22.85 11.13
CA ASN A 18 -20.81 -22.25 10.62
C ASN A 18 -22.02 -23.21 10.64
N ASP A 19 -21.79 -24.52 10.70
CA ASP A 19 -22.84 -25.56 10.68
C ASP A 19 -23.85 -25.39 9.51
N GLY A 20 -23.35 -24.95 8.35
CA GLY A 20 -24.20 -24.66 7.18
C GLY A 20 -25.01 -23.36 7.25
N ASP A 21 -24.92 -22.60 8.35
CA ASP A 21 -25.57 -21.31 8.54
C ASP A 21 -24.55 -20.17 8.72
N MET A 22 -24.50 -19.27 7.74
CA MET A 22 -23.60 -18.11 7.75
C MET A 22 -23.92 -17.13 8.88
N ALA A 23 -25.15 -17.09 9.40
CA ALA A 23 -25.50 -16.28 10.57
C ALA A 23 -24.89 -16.83 11.88
N ARG A 24 -24.43 -18.08 11.87
CA ARG A 24 -23.70 -18.72 12.98
C ARG A 24 -22.19 -18.75 12.76
N MET A 25 -21.68 -18.05 11.74
CA MET A 25 -20.26 -18.06 11.43
C MET A 25 -19.42 -17.56 12.61
N ILE A 26 -18.43 -18.38 13.00
CA ILE A 26 -17.34 -18.04 13.90
C ILE A 26 -16.02 -18.38 13.21
N THR A 27 -15.12 -17.41 13.16
CA THR A 27 -13.73 -17.58 12.75
C THR A 27 -12.83 -17.39 13.96
N ILE A 28 -11.93 -18.34 14.19
CA ILE A 28 -10.93 -18.29 15.25
C ILE A 28 -9.56 -18.45 14.61
N CYS A 29 -8.79 -17.37 14.55
CA CYS A 29 -7.47 -17.36 13.93
C CYS A 29 -6.36 -17.11 14.97
N PRO A 30 -5.27 -17.88 14.94
CA PRO A 30 -4.10 -17.60 15.78
C PRO A 30 -3.51 -16.23 15.45
N LEU A 31 -3.29 -15.39 16.46
CA LEU A 31 -2.57 -14.12 16.28
C LEU A 31 -1.07 -14.38 16.23
N ALA A 32 -0.46 -14.09 15.09
CA ALA A 32 0.96 -14.32 14.82
C ALA A 32 1.85 -13.62 15.87
N GLY A 33 2.91 -14.31 16.32
CA GLY A 33 3.86 -13.78 17.31
C GLY A 33 3.33 -13.72 18.75
N THR A 34 2.10 -14.19 19.02
CA THR A 34 1.49 -14.20 20.36
C THR A 34 0.97 -15.59 20.73
N GLN A 35 0.43 -15.76 21.95
CA GLN A 35 -0.35 -16.94 22.37
C GLN A 35 -1.87 -16.73 22.25
N LEU A 36 -2.30 -15.58 21.73
CA LEU A 36 -3.72 -15.24 21.60
C LEU A 36 -4.29 -15.82 20.31
N PHE A 37 -5.61 -15.91 20.27
CA PHE A 37 -6.44 -16.11 19.09
C PHE A 37 -7.35 -14.90 18.93
N GLN A 38 -7.61 -14.50 17.69
CA GLN A 38 -8.65 -13.55 17.37
C GLN A 38 -9.92 -14.31 17.00
N ILE A 39 -10.99 -14.01 17.73
CA ILE A 39 -12.33 -14.58 17.57
C ILE A 39 -13.20 -13.54 16.88
N GLN A 40 -13.76 -13.90 15.73
CA GLN A 40 -14.74 -13.11 15.00
C GLN A 40 -16.05 -13.91 14.93
N ALA A 41 -17.14 -13.29 15.38
CA ALA A 41 -18.47 -13.91 15.38
C ALA A 41 -19.53 -12.84 15.07
N LEU A 42 -20.58 -13.25 14.38
CA LEU A 42 -21.78 -12.43 14.16
C LEU A 42 -22.64 -12.45 15.43
N LEU A 43 -23.05 -11.26 15.88
CA LEU A 43 -23.93 -11.07 17.04
C LEU A 43 -25.28 -10.53 16.58
N ALA A 44 -26.34 -10.85 17.33
CA ALA A 44 -27.64 -10.22 17.11
C ALA A 44 -27.58 -8.72 17.48
N PRO A 45 -28.42 -7.85 16.86
CA PRO A 45 -28.35 -6.40 17.05
C PRO A 45 -28.49 -5.92 18.51
N ASP A 46 -29.29 -6.61 19.32
CA ASP A 46 -29.61 -6.23 20.71
C ASP A 46 -28.79 -6.99 21.76
N ASP A 47 -27.74 -7.69 21.33
CA ASP A 47 -26.99 -8.61 22.19
C ASP A 47 -25.99 -7.82 23.04
N SER A 48 -26.46 -7.08 24.05
CA SER A 48 -25.62 -6.40 25.05
C SER A 48 -25.04 -7.42 26.05
N GLN A 49 -24.18 -8.32 25.57
CA GLN A 49 -23.57 -9.33 26.43
C GLN A 49 -22.41 -8.76 27.23
N ASN A 50 -22.32 -9.22 28.48
CA ASN A 50 -21.09 -9.24 29.26
C ASN A 50 -20.08 -10.14 28.53
N PHE A 51 -18.93 -9.61 28.13
CA PHE A 51 -17.88 -10.36 27.43
C PHE A 51 -16.87 -11.00 28.38
N SER A 52 -17.32 -11.61 29.47
CA SER A 52 -16.44 -12.37 30.35
C SER A 52 -15.97 -13.67 29.68
N ALA A 53 -14.87 -14.24 30.19
CA ALA A 53 -14.32 -15.51 29.68
C ALA A 53 -15.36 -16.64 29.74
N ASP A 54 -16.15 -16.72 30.81
CA ASP A 54 -17.19 -17.74 30.99
C ASP A 54 -18.33 -17.55 30.00
N VAL A 55 -18.78 -16.31 29.77
CA VAL A 55 -19.87 -16.02 28.82
C VAL A 55 -19.44 -16.33 27.39
N LEU A 56 -18.23 -15.90 26.98
CA LEU A 56 -17.73 -16.22 25.65
C LEU A 56 -17.45 -17.72 25.50
N THR A 57 -17.02 -18.43 26.55
CA THR A 57 -16.86 -19.89 26.51
C THR A 57 -18.21 -20.56 26.29
N ALA A 58 -19.25 -20.17 27.04
CA ALA A 58 -20.60 -20.69 26.86
C ALA A 58 -21.15 -20.37 25.46
N PHE A 59 -20.92 -19.16 24.95
CA PHE A 59 -21.28 -18.76 23.60
C PHE A 59 -20.60 -19.65 22.54
N LEU A 60 -19.29 -19.87 22.65
CA LEU A 60 -18.57 -20.76 21.75
C LEU A 60 -19.11 -22.19 21.83
N THR A 61 -19.33 -22.73 23.03
CA THR A 61 -19.88 -24.07 23.21
C THR A 61 -21.27 -24.23 22.58
N GLU A 62 -22.17 -23.25 22.73
CA GLU A 62 -23.49 -23.25 22.07
C GLU A 62 -23.36 -23.19 20.54
N ARG A 63 -22.44 -22.39 20.03
CA ARG A 63 -22.29 -22.16 18.59
C ARG A 63 -21.59 -23.28 17.86
N ILE A 64 -20.55 -23.88 18.45
CA ILE A 64 -19.69 -24.86 17.78
C ILE A 64 -19.90 -26.30 18.29
N GLY A 65 -20.70 -26.51 19.34
CA GLY A 65 -21.00 -27.83 19.90
C GLY A 65 -19.83 -28.51 20.63
N ARG A 66 -18.76 -27.77 20.95
CA ARG A 66 -17.57 -28.29 21.63
C ARG A 66 -17.41 -27.73 23.04
N THR A 67 -17.10 -28.61 23.98
CA THR A 67 -16.90 -28.30 25.40
C THR A 67 -15.42 -28.26 25.82
N ASP A 68 -14.53 -28.70 24.93
CA ASP A 68 -13.09 -28.71 25.13
C ASP A 68 -12.43 -27.38 24.75
N VAL A 69 -13.13 -26.51 24.00
CA VAL A 69 -12.68 -25.15 23.70
C VAL A 69 -13.05 -24.22 24.85
N ARG A 70 -12.04 -23.70 25.57
CA ARG A 70 -12.24 -22.86 26.75
C ARG A 70 -11.43 -21.58 26.68
N ILE A 71 -12.07 -20.44 26.91
CA ILE A 71 -11.41 -19.14 26.99
C ILE A 71 -10.86 -18.92 28.40
N HIS A 72 -9.61 -18.51 28.50
CA HIS A 72 -8.93 -18.27 29.77
C HIS A 72 -8.82 -16.77 30.09
N SER A 73 -8.57 -15.94 29.09
CA SER A 73 -8.49 -14.49 29.26
C SER A 73 -8.86 -13.76 27.97
N ILE A 74 -9.36 -12.53 28.12
CA ILE A 74 -9.80 -11.67 27.02
C ILE A 74 -9.16 -10.30 27.21
N PRO A 75 -7.90 -10.10 26.78
CA PRO A 75 -7.25 -8.80 26.84
C PRO A 75 -7.96 -7.72 26.01
N TRP A 76 -8.70 -8.08 24.96
CA TRP A 76 -9.40 -7.12 24.12
C TRP A 76 -10.70 -7.69 23.55
N VAL A 77 -11.74 -6.86 23.50
CA VAL A 77 -13.01 -7.16 22.85
C VAL A 77 -13.64 -5.89 22.31
N SER A 78 -14.21 -5.97 21.11
CA SER A 78 -14.96 -4.88 20.50
C SER A 78 -16.07 -5.38 19.60
N LYS A 79 -17.12 -4.56 19.51
CA LYS A 79 -18.20 -4.68 18.54
C LYS A 79 -17.94 -3.69 17.42
N TYR A 80 -18.06 -4.14 16.18
CA TYR A 80 -18.01 -3.27 15.02
C TYR A 80 -19.16 -3.60 14.08
N GLN A 81 -19.58 -2.60 13.32
CA GLN A 81 -20.58 -2.77 12.26
C GLN A 81 -19.88 -2.66 10.91
N MET A 82 -20.27 -3.54 9.99
CA MET A 82 -19.78 -3.48 8.62
C MET A 82 -20.42 -2.29 7.92
N ASN A 83 -19.60 -1.31 7.54
CA ASN A 83 -20.02 -0.14 6.78
C ASN A 83 -19.17 -0.04 5.51
N ALA A 84 -19.80 0.45 4.44
CA ALA A 84 -19.15 0.81 3.19
C ALA A 84 -19.48 2.29 2.93
N ARG A 85 -18.50 3.19 3.08
CA ARG A 85 -18.66 4.63 2.91
C ARG A 85 -17.40 5.21 2.29
N ILE A 86 -17.57 6.24 1.47
CA ILE A 86 -16.48 7.02 0.89
C ILE A 86 -16.88 8.50 0.92
N ALA A 87 -15.92 9.37 1.24
CA ALA A 87 -16.09 10.80 1.18
C ALA A 87 -16.14 11.27 -0.28
N GLU A 88 -17.00 12.25 -0.57
CA GLU A 88 -17.09 12.84 -1.91
C GLU A 88 -15.80 13.58 -2.28
N HIS A 89 -15.16 14.22 -1.30
CA HIS A 89 -13.88 14.90 -1.46
C HIS A 89 -12.91 14.48 -0.37
N TYR A 90 -11.67 14.22 -0.78
CA TYR A 90 -10.54 13.96 0.10
C TYR A 90 -9.81 15.26 0.44
N ARG A 91 -10.03 16.33 -0.35
CA ARG A 91 -9.43 17.63 -0.15
C ARG A 91 -10.46 18.76 -0.28
N VAL A 92 -10.45 19.69 0.68
CA VAL A 92 -11.11 21.00 0.57
C VAL A 92 -10.15 22.08 1.02
N GLY A 93 -9.59 22.83 0.05
CA GLY A 93 -8.57 23.85 0.33
C GLY A 93 -7.33 23.23 1.00
N LYS A 94 -7.08 23.58 2.26
CA LYS A 94 -5.94 23.07 3.05
C LYS A 94 -6.29 21.91 3.99
N VAL A 95 -7.54 21.41 3.92
CA VAL A 95 -8.02 20.30 4.76
C VAL A 95 -8.03 19.01 3.94
N PHE A 96 -7.51 17.94 4.53
CA PHE A 96 -7.38 16.63 3.91
C PHE A 96 -7.99 15.54 4.78
N LEU A 97 -8.64 14.56 4.16
CA LEU A 97 -9.11 13.33 4.79
C LEU A 97 -8.24 12.16 4.31
N ALA A 98 -7.85 11.26 5.21
CA ALA A 98 -7.08 10.06 4.89
C ALA A 98 -7.56 8.88 5.75
N GLY A 99 -7.46 7.66 5.21
CA GLY A 99 -7.89 6.44 5.89
C GLY A 99 -9.37 6.43 6.26
N ASP A 100 -9.72 5.91 7.43
CA ASP A 100 -11.11 5.77 7.91
C ASP A 100 -11.92 7.09 7.94
N ALA A 101 -11.25 8.24 7.97
CA ALA A 101 -11.91 9.55 7.85
C ALA A 101 -12.44 9.82 6.42
N ALA A 102 -11.81 9.22 5.41
CA ALA A 102 -12.14 9.37 4.00
C ALA A 102 -12.90 8.16 3.45
N HIS A 103 -12.61 6.95 3.91
CA HIS A 103 -13.26 5.73 3.42
C HIS A 103 -13.28 4.66 4.50
N VAL A 104 -14.42 3.96 4.61
CA VAL A 104 -14.58 2.80 5.49
C VAL A 104 -15.17 1.69 4.65
N HIS A 105 -14.60 0.50 4.74
CA HIS A 105 -15.06 -0.65 3.98
C HIS A 105 -15.17 -1.88 4.90
N PRO A 106 -15.97 -2.90 4.53
CA PRO A 106 -16.02 -4.15 5.27
C PRO A 106 -14.63 -4.77 5.45
N PRO A 107 -14.34 -5.43 6.58
CA PRO A 107 -13.03 -6.02 6.85
C PRO A 107 -12.76 -7.31 6.04
N THR A 108 -13.71 -7.73 5.19
CA THR A 108 -13.66 -8.97 4.41
C THR A 108 -12.39 -9.09 3.55
N GLY A 109 -11.88 -7.96 3.04
CA GLY A 109 -10.61 -7.88 2.32
C GLY A 109 -9.35 -7.71 3.19
N GLY A 110 -9.47 -7.32 4.48
CA GLY A 110 -8.31 -7.06 5.35
C GLY A 110 -7.51 -5.79 5.01
N GLN A 111 -8.13 -4.82 4.33
CA GLN A 111 -7.42 -3.71 3.66
C GLN A 111 -7.45 -2.36 4.40
N GLY A 112 -8.20 -2.23 5.49
CA GLY A 112 -8.53 -0.90 6.07
C GLY A 112 -7.28 -0.12 6.48
N LEU A 113 -6.48 -0.73 7.36
CA LEU A 113 -5.21 -0.16 7.80
C LEU A 113 -4.22 0.01 6.64
N ASN A 114 -4.09 -1.00 5.76
CA ASN A 114 -3.16 -0.97 4.64
C ASN A 114 -3.43 0.21 3.70
N THR A 115 -4.69 0.41 3.33
CA THR A 115 -5.13 1.51 2.47
C THR A 115 -4.95 2.86 3.16
N SER A 116 -5.29 2.94 4.45
CA SER A 116 -5.11 4.16 5.25
C SER A 116 -3.65 4.60 5.35
N ILE A 117 -2.72 3.65 5.53
CA ILE A 117 -1.28 3.92 5.52
C ILE A 117 -0.84 4.40 4.14
N GLN A 118 -1.30 3.77 3.06
CA GLN A 118 -0.98 4.18 1.69
C GLN A 118 -1.47 5.59 1.37
N ASP A 119 -2.63 6.00 1.90
CA ASP A 119 -3.13 7.37 1.77
C ASP A 119 -2.17 8.36 2.43
N ALA A 120 -1.80 8.11 3.68
CA ALA A 120 -0.88 8.97 4.42
C ALA A 120 0.52 9.01 3.76
N TYR A 121 1.00 7.86 3.27
CA TYR A 121 2.29 7.74 2.60
C TYR A 121 2.31 8.52 1.27
N ASN A 122 1.22 8.48 0.49
CA ASN A 122 1.06 9.26 -0.72
C ASN A 122 0.97 10.77 -0.45
N LEU A 123 0.25 11.18 0.60
CA LEU A 123 0.02 12.59 0.93
C LEU A 123 1.22 13.25 1.60
N GLY A 124 1.95 12.55 2.47
CA GLY A 124 2.98 13.13 3.33
C GLY A 124 4.12 13.81 2.57
N TRP A 125 4.63 13.18 1.52
CA TRP A 125 5.71 13.77 0.72
C TRP A 125 5.23 14.97 -0.12
N LYS A 126 3.97 14.94 -0.57
CA LYS A 126 3.32 16.03 -1.31
C LYS A 126 3.16 17.26 -0.43
N MET A 127 2.72 17.07 0.82
CA MET A 127 2.67 18.13 1.82
C MET A 127 4.06 18.72 2.09
N ALA A 128 5.08 17.87 2.28
CA ALA A 128 6.44 18.33 2.50
C ALA A 128 6.98 19.15 1.31
N ALA A 129 6.67 18.75 0.07
CA ALA A 129 7.04 19.49 -1.13
C ALA A 129 6.27 20.82 -1.26
N SER A 130 4.97 20.83 -0.96
CA SER A 130 4.16 22.07 -0.96
C SER A 130 4.67 23.10 0.05
N LEU A 131 5.12 22.65 1.24
CA LEU A 131 5.77 23.53 2.22
C LEU A 131 7.07 24.17 1.70
N ARG A 132 7.71 23.59 0.68
CA ARG A 132 8.88 24.16 -0.01
C ARG A 132 8.52 24.98 -1.25
N GLY A 133 7.23 25.21 -1.50
CA GLY A 133 6.75 26.00 -2.63
C GLY A 133 6.34 25.19 -3.87
N ALA A 134 6.18 23.86 -3.76
CA ALA A 134 5.57 23.08 -4.84
C ALA A 134 4.12 23.51 -5.08
N GLY A 135 3.68 23.46 -6.34
CA GLY A 135 2.36 23.93 -6.76
C GLY A 135 1.20 23.12 -6.20
N GLU A 136 0.01 23.73 -6.19
CA GLU A 136 -1.23 23.12 -5.69
C GLU A 136 -1.63 21.84 -6.44
N GLU A 137 -1.26 21.72 -7.72
CA GLU A 137 -1.48 20.52 -8.54
C GLU A 137 -0.92 19.24 -7.89
N LEU A 138 0.16 19.39 -7.12
CA LEU A 138 0.77 18.28 -6.41
C LEU A 138 -0.15 17.77 -5.31
N LEU A 139 -0.76 18.66 -4.54
CA LEU A 139 -1.70 18.29 -3.48
C LEU A 139 -3.03 17.82 -4.06
N ASP A 140 -3.48 18.39 -5.19
CA ASP A 140 -4.70 17.95 -5.88
C ASP A 140 -4.58 16.51 -6.40
N SER A 141 -3.36 16.10 -6.80
CA SER A 141 -3.11 14.73 -7.22
C SER A 141 -3.40 13.68 -6.13
N TYR A 142 -3.43 14.06 -4.84
CA TYR A 142 -3.77 13.13 -3.76
C TYR A 142 -5.17 12.53 -3.93
N GLU A 143 -6.18 13.38 -4.14
CA GLU A 143 -7.55 12.91 -4.36
C GLU A 143 -7.67 12.13 -5.68
N GLN A 144 -7.07 12.66 -6.75
CA GLN A 144 -7.10 12.04 -8.08
C GLN A 144 -6.46 10.65 -8.09
N GLU A 145 -5.46 10.41 -7.24
CA GLU A 145 -4.79 9.12 -7.11
C GLU A 145 -5.49 8.18 -6.14
N ARG A 146 -5.90 8.66 -4.95
CA ARG A 146 -6.30 7.80 -3.83
C ARG A 146 -7.78 7.49 -3.76
N ARG A 147 -8.64 8.42 -4.18
CA ARG A 147 -10.10 8.21 -4.14
C ARG A 147 -10.56 7.10 -5.10
N PRO A 148 -10.11 7.02 -6.38
CA PRO A 148 -10.50 5.92 -7.27
C PRO A 148 -10.06 4.54 -6.78
N ILE A 149 -8.93 4.48 -6.06
CA ILE A 149 -8.44 3.25 -5.43
C ILE A 149 -9.37 2.83 -4.30
N ALA A 150 -9.76 3.75 -3.41
CA ALA A 150 -10.71 3.47 -2.34
C ALA A 150 -12.08 3.03 -2.87
N GLU A 151 -12.57 3.65 -3.95
CA GLU A 151 -13.80 3.24 -4.64
C GLU A 151 -13.71 1.80 -5.17
N SER A 152 -12.62 1.48 -5.86
CA SER A 152 -12.37 0.12 -6.37
C SER A 152 -12.31 -0.92 -5.25
N LEU A 153 -11.70 -0.57 -4.11
CA LEU A 153 -11.63 -1.42 -2.92
C LEU A 153 -13.00 -1.58 -2.25
N LEU A 154 -13.84 -0.55 -2.26
CA LEU A 154 -15.20 -0.61 -1.75
C LEU A 154 -16.06 -1.58 -2.57
N HIS A 155 -15.93 -1.54 -3.91
CA HIS A 155 -16.57 -2.53 -4.79
C HIS A 155 -16.04 -3.95 -4.55
N LEU A 156 -14.72 -4.12 -4.42
CA LEU A 156 -14.11 -5.42 -4.12
C LEU A 156 -14.59 -6.00 -2.79
N SER A 157 -14.51 -5.22 -1.71
CA SER A 157 -14.89 -5.64 -0.36
C SER A 157 -16.38 -5.96 -0.26
N THR A 158 -17.24 -5.23 -0.96
CA THR A 158 -18.68 -5.51 -1.07
C THR A 158 -18.92 -6.85 -1.77
N ARG A 159 -18.27 -7.10 -2.92
CA ARG A 159 -18.36 -8.41 -3.61
C ARG A 159 -17.89 -9.55 -2.72
N LEU A 160 -16.77 -9.38 -2.02
CA LEU A 160 -16.22 -10.40 -1.11
C LEU A 160 -17.16 -10.68 0.06
N LEU A 161 -17.84 -9.65 0.59
CA LEU A 161 -18.85 -9.82 1.64
C LEU A 161 -20.04 -10.63 1.14
N ASP A 162 -20.52 -10.37 -0.08
CA ASP A 162 -21.62 -11.13 -0.66
C ASP A 162 -21.22 -12.59 -0.96
N SER A 163 -20.01 -12.83 -1.46
CA SER A 163 -19.48 -14.20 -1.63
C SER A 163 -19.34 -14.93 -0.28
N GLN A 164 -18.85 -14.24 0.75
CA GLN A 164 -18.74 -14.82 2.10
C GLN A 164 -20.11 -15.25 2.64
N LYS A 165 -21.17 -14.44 2.44
CA LYS A 165 -22.55 -14.82 2.79
C LYS A 165 -23.06 -16.04 2.01
N GLN A 166 -22.47 -16.35 0.85
CA GLN A 166 -22.80 -17.52 0.03
C GLN A 166 -21.89 -18.73 0.33
N GLY A 167 -21.07 -18.66 1.39
CA GLY A 167 -20.25 -19.78 1.86
C GLY A 167 -18.87 -19.90 1.22
N GLY A 168 -18.42 -18.90 0.44
CA GLY A 168 -17.11 -18.91 -0.20
C GLY A 168 -16.43 -17.54 -0.19
N ILE A 169 -15.23 -17.45 0.39
CA ILE A 169 -14.36 -16.29 0.22
C ILE A 169 -13.04 -16.74 -0.40
N LYS A 170 -12.72 -16.20 -1.57
CA LYS A 170 -11.40 -16.38 -2.19
C LYS A 170 -10.76 -15.01 -2.29
N ARG A 171 -9.74 -14.80 -1.48
CA ARG A 171 -8.89 -13.61 -1.54
C ARG A 171 -7.83 -13.86 -2.59
N GLU A 172 -7.78 -13.03 -3.63
CA GLU A 172 -6.85 -13.18 -4.72
C GLU A 172 -5.79 -12.07 -4.68
N ARG A 173 -5.11 -11.84 -5.80
CA ARG A 173 -4.03 -10.86 -5.89
C ARG A 173 -4.53 -9.43 -5.68
N ASP A 174 -5.78 -9.15 -6.03
CA ASP A 174 -6.45 -7.86 -5.87
C ASP A 174 -6.54 -7.39 -4.41
N VAL A 175 -6.56 -8.31 -3.44
CA VAL A 175 -6.54 -7.90 -2.03
C VAL A 175 -5.18 -7.42 -1.54
N GLN A 176 -4.10 -7.76 -2.25
CA GLN A 176 -2.72 -7.48 -1.84
C GLN A 176 -2.28 -6.04 -2.14
N GLN A 177 -3.02 -5.33 -3.00
CA GLN A 177 -2.76 -3.92 -3.35
C GLN A 177 -1.38 -3.67 -4.00
N LEU A 178 -0.69 -4.72 -4.46
CA LEU A 178 0.61 -4.60 -5.11
C LEU A 178 0.52 -4.08 -6.55
N ASP A 179 -0.67 -4.15 -7.15
CA ASP A 179 -0.94 -3.75 -8.54
C ASP A 179 -1.64 -2.38 -8.63
N ILE A 180 -1.64 -1.59 -7.54
CA ILE A 180 -2.13 -0.20 -7.59
C ILE A 180 -1.27 0.59 -8.58
N GLN A 181 -1.93 1.35 -9.45
CA GLN A 181 -1.31 2.21 -10.45
C GLN A 181 -2.03 3.55 -10.55
N TYR A 182 -1.27 4.58 -10.93
CA TYR A 182 -1.71 5.96 -11.10
C TYR A 182 -1.42 6.46 -12.51
N THR A 183 -1.66 5.63 -13.52
CA THR A 183 -1.35 5.93 -14.93
C THR A 183 -2.08 7.16 -15.47
N ASN A 184 -3.22 7.51 -14.88
CA ASN A 184 -3.97 8.73 -15.21
C ASN A 184 -3.63 9.93 -14.31
N SER A 185 -2.61 9.82 -13.45
CA SER A 185 -2.21 10.91 -12.57
C SER A 185 -1.58 12.05 -13.35
N PRO A 186 -1.80 13.32 -12.96
CA PRO A 186 -1.08 14.46 -13.52
C PRO A 186 0.43 14.44 -13.23
N LEU A 187 0.88 13.52 -12.37
CA LEU A 187 2.28 13.27 -12.07
C LEU A 187 2.88 12.18 -12.96
N ALA A 188 2.08 11.42 -13.71
CA ALA A 188 2.59 10.41 -14.63
C ALA A 188 2.97 11.07 -15.96
N HIS A 189 4.26 11.06 -16.30
CA HIS A 189 4.76 11.73 -17.51
C HIS A 189 5.78 10.89 -18.28
N THR A 190 5.55 10.65 -19.57
CA THR A 190 6.40 9.74 -20.36
C THR A 190 6.92 10.44 -21.60
N LEU A 191 8.23 10.72 -21.64
CA LEU A 191 8.94 11.25 -22.80
C LEU A 191 10.23 10.45 -23.06
N PRO A 192 10.44 9.86 -24.26
CA PRO A 192 9.49 9.70 -25.36
C PRO A 192 8.31 8.79 -24.98
N GLU A 193 7.22 8.85 -25.75
CA GLU A 193 6.05 8.00 -25.56
C GLU A 193 6.42 6.50 -25.58
N ARG A 194 5.84 5.73 -24.67
CA ARG A 194 6.10 4.28 -24.51
C ARG A 194 4.79 3.54 -24.70
N GLN A 195 4.82 2.47 -25.50
CA GLN A 195 3.64 1.62 -25.74
C GLN A 195 3.69 0.29 -24.98
N HIS A 196 4.86 -0.09 -24.46
CA HIS A 196 5.09 -1.40 -23.85
C HIS A 196 6.00 -1.27 -22.62
N GLY A 197 5.95 -2.26 -21.74
CA GLY A 197 6.72 -2.32 -20.50
C GLY A 197 6.15 -1.43 -19.40
N LEU A 198 6.99 -1.14 -18.40
CA LEU A 198 6.64 -0.30 -17.24
C LEU A 198 6.19 1.10 -17.69
N GLN A 199 5.09 1.56 -17.11
CA GLN A 199 4.46 2.85 -17.39
C GLN A 199 4.64 3.84 -16.25
N ALA A 200 4.58 5.14 -16.57
CA ALA A 200 4.51 6.18 -15.55
C ALA A 200 3.20 6.03 -14.76
N GLY A 201 3.29 6.22 -13.44
CA GLY A 201 2.20 5.95 -12.50
C GLY A 201 2.17 4.52 -11.96
N GLU A 202 2.91 3.56 -12.53
CA GLU A 202 3.03 2.21 -11.97
C GLU A 202 4.04 2.18 -10.80
N ARG A 203 3.95 1.14 -9.97
CA ARG A 203 4.90 0.94 -8.87
C ARG A 203 6.26 0.53 -9.42
N ALA A 204 7.32 1.14 -8.92
CA ALA A 204 8.70 0.82 -9.29
C ALA A 204 9.00 -0.65 -8.94
N PRO A 205 9.42 -1.51 -9.89
CA PRO A 205 9.88 -2.87 -9.58
C PRO A 205 11.20 -2.85 -8.80
N ASP A 206 11.41 -3.84 -7.93
CA ASP A 206 12.71 -4.02 -7.28
C ASP A 206 13.66 -4.80 -8.19
N ALA A 207 14.96 -4.58 -8.04
CA ALA A 207 16.00 -5.30 -8.78
C ALA A 207 17.24 -5.52 -7.89
N PRO A 208 17.88 -6.70 -7.96
CA PRO A 208 19.21 -6.87 -7.38
C PRO A 208 20.24 -6.11 -8.23
N LEU A 209 21.13 -5.40 -7.56
CA LEU A 209 22.21 -4.61 -8.16
C LEU A 209 23.52 -4.91 -7.42
N LEU A 210 24.66 -4.69 -8.09
CA LEU A 210 25.97 -4.63 -7.44
C LEU A 210 26.45 -3.19 -7.42
N GLY A 211 26.91 -2.70 -6.26
CA GLY A 211 27.61 -1.42 -6.22
C GLY A 211 29.05 -1.53 -6.71
N ALA A 212 29.68 -0.39 -6.99
CA ALA A 212 31.07 -0.32 -7.48
C ALA A 212 32.11 -1.04 -6.61
N GLY A 213 31.85 -1.20 -5.31
CA GLY A 213 32.68 -1.97 -4.37
C GLY A 213 32.40 -3.47 -4.33
N GLY A 214 31.51 -3.99 -5.19
CA GLY A 214 31.10 -5.38 -5.24
C GLY A 214 30.01 -5.76 -4.23
N GLN A 215 29.48 -4.82 -3.45
CA GLN A 215 28.40 -5.08 -2.50
C GLN A 215 27.07 -5.38 -3.21
N SER A 216 26.34 -6.40 -2.72
CA SER A 216 24.99 -6.69 -3.20
C SER A 216 23.97 -5.74 -2.59
N LEU A 217 23.16 -5.13 -3.44
CA LEU A 217 22.13 -4.16 -3.10
C LEU A 217 20.80 -4.53 -3.76
N ARG A 218 19.71 -4.03 -3.19
CA ARG A 218 18.39 -4.03 -3.81
C ARG A 218 18.03 -2.59 -4.18
N LEU A 219 17.41 -2.39 -5.34
CA LEU A 219 16.94 -1.07 -5.76
C LEU A 219 16.04 -0.44 -4.68
N PHE A 220 15.17 -1.22 -4.04
CA PHE A 220 14.32 -0.74 -2.93
C PHE A 220 15.09 -0.20 -1.72
N GLN A 221 16.36 -0.59 -1.51
CA GLN A 221 17.20 0.01 -0.47
C GLN A 221 17.67 1.42 -0.87
N LEU A 222 17.93 1.65 -2.16
CA LEU A 222 18.34 2.95 -2.70
C LEU A 222 17.19 3.96 -2.69
N LEU A 223 15.97 3.48 -2.94
CA LEU A 223 14.75 4.27 -3.00
C LEU A 223 14.20 4.69 -1.62
N GLN A 224 14.84 4.27 -0.52
CA GLN A 224 14.36 4.61 0.82
C GLN A 224 14.55 6.10 1.13
N GLY A 225 13.52 6.68 1.72
CA GLY A 225 13.52 8.05 2.21
C GLY A 225 12.59 8.97 1.42
N PRO A 226 12.62 10.28 1.71
CA PRO A 226 11.68 11.25 1.16
C PRO A 226 12.12 11.85 -0.19
N ASP A 227 13.26 11.40 -0.72
CA ASP A 227 13.86 11.98 -1.92
C ASP A 227 13.29 11.36 -3.19
N TRP A 228 13.26 12.14 -4.25
CA TRP A 228 13.07 11.63 -5.60
C TRP A 228 14.33 10.92 -6.07
N ASN A 229 14.19 9.86 -6.87
CA ASN A 229 15.30 9.06 -7.35
C ASN A 229 15.28 9.01 -8.88
N LEU A 230 16.27 9.62 -9.52
CA LEU A 230 16.48 9.52 -10.97
C LEU A 230 17.43 8.35 -11.24
N LEU A 231 16.92 7.29 -11.87
CA LEU A 231 17.72 6.14 -12.29
C LEU A 231 18.12 6.36 -13.75
N ALA A 232 19.41 6.51 -14.00
CA ALA A 232 19.99 6.81 -15.31
C ALA A 232 20.66 5.57 -15.88
N TYR A 233 20.08 4.97 -16.92
CA TYR A 233 20.55 3.70 -17.48
C TYR A 233 21.52 3.93 -18.64
N GLU A 234 22.78 3.50 -18.48
CA GLU A 234 23.86 3.57 -19.47
C GLU A 234 23.94 4.95 -20.17
N THR A 235 23.84 6.01 -19.36
CA THR A 235 23.86 7.40 -19.87
C THR A 235 25.28 7.89 -20.16
N HIS A 236 26.28 7.24 -19.56
CA HIS A 236 27.72 7.53 -19.73
C HIS A 236 28.05 9.02 -19.57
N GLY A 237 27.71 9.57 -18.41
CA GLY A 237 28.00 10.95 -18.06
C GLY A 237 26.91 11.58 -17.20
N LYS A 238 27.12 12.84 -16.83
CA LYS A 238 26.19 13.61 -16.01
C LYS A 238 24.91 13.92 -16.80
N VAL A 239 23.76 13.59 -16.21
CA VAL A 239 22.42 13.93 -16.75
C VAL A 239 21.99 15.32 -16.27
N ILE A 240 21.91 15.51 -14.95
CA ILE A 240 21.63 16.78 -14.26
C ILE A 240 22.40 16.84 -12.94
N ASP A 241 22.34 17.97 -12.23
CA ASP A 241 22.93 18.11 -10.90
C ASP A 241 22.07 17.49 -9.80
N ALA A 242 22.68 16.63 -8.99
CA ALA A 242 22.10 16.17 -7.73
C ALA A 242 21.92 17.36 -6.77
N ARG A 243 20.82 17.35 -6.01
CA ARG A 243 20.45 18.44 -5.08
C ARG A 243 19.56 17.90 -3.98
N ARG A 244 19.32 18.69 -2.93
CA ARG A 244 18.43 18.30 -1.83
C ARG A 244 17.06 17.88 -2.38
N GLY A 245 16.59 16.68 -2.00
CA GLY A 245 15.34 16.12 -2.49
C GLY A 245 15.45 15.30 -3.78
N LEU A 246 16.65 15.19 -4.39
CA LEU A 246 16.90 14.41 -5.59
C LEU A 246 18.21 13.62 -5.48
N ARG A 247 18.08 12.29 -5.55
CA ARG A 247 19.20 11.36 -5.72
C ARG A 247 19.26 10.92 -7.17
N ILE A 248 20.46 10.77 -7.70
CA ILE A 248 20.71 10.29 -9.05
C ILE A 248 21.54 9.03 -8.93
N HIS A 249 21.09 7.96 -9.57
CA HIS A 249 21.73 6.65 -9.55
C HIS A 249 22.07 6.24 -10.97
N HIS A 250 23.33 6.03 -11.29
CA HIS A 250 23.77 5.57 -12.62
C HIS A 250 23.86 4.04 -12.63
N ILE A 251 23.18 3.40 -13.59
CA ILE A 251 23.07 1.95 -13.69
C ILE A 251 23.59 1.50 -15.07
N GLY A 252 24.58 0.62 -15.08
CA GLY A 252 25.22 0.11 -16.29
C GLY A 252 26.50 -0.66 -15.98
N GLU A 253 27.04 -1.40 -16.95
CA GLU A 253 28.26 -2.21 -16.76
C GLU A 253 29.49 -1.40 -16.33
N GLN A 254 29.50 -0.10 -16.65
CA GLN A 254 30.61 0.83 -16.38
C GLN A 254 30.22 1.93 -15.36
N ASP A 255 29.03 1.85 -14.78
CA ASP A 255 28.51 2.85 -13.85
C ASP A 255 28.66 2.40 -12.38
N GLU A 256 28.19 3.22 -11.44
CA GLU A 256 28.30 2.96 -10.00
C GLU A 256 27.46 1.76 -9.51
N LEU A 257 26.40 1.42 -10.25
CA LEU A 257 25.52 0.29 -9.99
C LEU A 257 25.45 -0.61 -11.23
N ILE A 258 25.62 -1.90 -11.03
CA ILE A 258 25.69 -2.90 -12.09
C ILE A 258 24.48 -3.83 -11.98
N ASP A 259 23.70 -3.93 -13.05
CA ASP A 259 22.60 -4.89 -13.19
C ASP A 259 23.13 -6.22 -13.76
N THR A 260 23.80 -7.02 -12.92
CA THR A 260 24.55 -8.21 -13.36
C THR A 260 23.70 -9.30 -14.00
N LEU A 261 22.43 -9.39 -13.63
CA LEU A 261 21.51 -10.42 -14.11
C LEU A 261 20.43 -9.86 -15.04
N GLY A 262 20.50 -8.57 -15.39
CA GLY A 262 19.56 -7.93 -16.31
C GLY A 262 18.16 -7.68 -15.73
N HIS A 263 17.93 -7.88 -14.43
CA HIS A 263 16.60 -7.78 -13.82
C HIS A 263 16.07 -6.35 -13.85
N PHE A 264 16.93 -5.35 -13.66
CA PHE A 264 16.54 -3.95 -13.76
C PHE A 264 16.17 -3.63 -15.21
N ARG A 265 17.03 -3.99 -16.16
CA ARG A 265 16.77 -3.80 -17.59
C ARG A 265 15.48 -4.47 -18.05
N GLU A 266 15.24 -5.71 -17.65
CA GLU A 266 14.03 -6.48 -18.00
C GLU A 266 12.77 -5.88 -17.37
N SER A 267 12.83 -5.40 -16.13
CA SER A 267 11.65 -4.86 -15.46
C SER A 267 11.29 -3.46 -15.98
N TYR A 268 12.30 -2.60 -16.12
CA TYR A 268 12.10 -1.19 -16.49
C TYR A 268 12.08 -0.96 -18.00
N HIS A 269 12.60 -1.90 -18.80
CA HIS A 269 12.68 -1.81 -20.27
C HIS A 269 13.30 -0.48 -20.74
N LEU A 270 14.40 -0.05 -20.12
CA LEU A 270 15.12 1.17 -20.54
C LEU A 270 16.10 0.84 -21.67
N ALA A 271 16.11 1.70 -22.69
CA ALA A 271 17.20 1.74 -23.67
C ALA A 271 18.39 2.53 -23.08
N PRO A 272 19.64 2.24 -23.52
CA PRO A 272 20.80 3.02 -23.11
C PRO A 272 20.59 4.51 -23.36
N GLY A 273 20.94 5.34 -22.37
CA GLY A 273 20.71 6.77 -22.40
C GLY A 273 19.34 7.22 -21.89
N GLN A 274 18.44 6.30 -21.52
CA GLN A 274 17.15 6.65 -20.90
C GLN A 274 17.26 6.78 -19.38
N CYS A 275 16.34 7.54 -18.81
CA CYS A 275 16.21 7.71 -17.38
C CYS A 275 14.76 7.46 -16.94
N VAL A 276 14.60 6.97 -15.72
CA VAL A 276 13.31 6.85 -15.05
C VAL A 276 13.38 7.57 -13.72
N LEU A 277 12.37 8.37 -13.42
CA LEU A 277 12.26 9.15 -12.20
C LEU A 277 11.24 8.49 -11.27
N ILE A 278 11.68 8.11 -10.09
CA ILE A 278 10.89 7.47 -9.06
C ILE A 278 10.55 8.48 -7.97
N ARG A 279 9.25 8.53 -7.65
CA ARG A 279 8.68 9.38 -6.59
C ARG A 279 9.11 8.88 -5.20
N PRO A 280 9.05 9.74 -4.18
CA PRO A 280 9.32 9.34 -2.79
C PRO A 280 8.42 8.20 -2.28
N ASP A 281 7.23 8.02 -2.86
CA ASP A 281 6.30 6.94 -2.51
C ASP A 281 6.54 5.63 -3.28
N GLY A 282 7.60 5.55 -4.08
CA GLY A 282 8.01 4.34 -4.81
C GLY A 282 7.24 4.09 -6.11
N TYR A 283 6.52 5.10 -6.61
CA TYR A 283 5.85 5.06 -7.92
C TYR A 283 6.72 5.72 -8.99
N VAL A 284 6.65 5.19 -10.21
CA VAL A 284 7.27 5.83 -11.37
C VAL A 284 6.55 7.16 -11.61
N GLY A 285 7.27 8.27 -11.51
CA GLY A 285 6.75 9.58 -11.87
C GLY A 285 6.89 9.80 -13.37
N ALA A 286 8.10 9.58 -13.90
CA ALA A 286 8.35 9.91 -15.30
C ALA A 286 9.47 9.12 -15.98
N PHE A 287 9.46 9.12 -17.30
CA PHE A 287 10.56 8.67 -18.15
C PHE A 287 11.11 9.84 -18.97
N PHE A 288 12.42 9.83 -19.19
CA PHE A 288 13.15 10.84 -19.95
C PHE A 288 14.25 10.22 -20.81
N HIS A 289 14.74 10.97 -21.81
CA HIS A 289 16.05 10.72 -22.39
C HIS A 289 17.10 11.56 -21.65
N GLY A 290 18.22 10.96 -21.22
CA GLY A 290 19.24 11.63 -20.39
C GLY A 290 19.96 12.81 -21.05
N LYS A 291 19.87 12.93 -22.39
CA LYS A 291 20.34 14.10 -23.16
C LYS A 291 19.36 15.28 -23.15
N GLN A 292 18.12 15.09 -22.69
CA GLN A 292 17.08 16.11 -22.60
C GLN A 292 16.98 16.65 -21.17
N SER A 293 18.08 17.19 -20.66
CA SER A 293 18.15 17.70 -19.28
C SER A 293 17.08 18.76 -18.98
N ASN A 294 16.74 19.61 -19.95
CA ASN A 294 15.68 20.61 -19.79
C ASN A 294 14.31 20.00 -19.48
N ASP A 295 13.96 18.86 -20.09
CA ASP A 295 12.66 18.21 -19.84
C ASP A 295 12.61 17.65 -18.41
N ILE A 296 13.73 17.10 -17.95
CA ILE A 296 13.89 16.62 -16.57
C ILE A 296 13.76 17.80 -15.58
N GLU A 297 14.49 18.90 -15.81
CA GLU A 297 14.45 20.09 -14.95
C GLU A 297 13.06 20.74 -14.92
N ASN A 298 12.41 20.87 -16.08
CA ASN A 298 11.06 21.40 -16.18
C ASN A 298 10.07 20.55 -15.37
N TYR A 299 10.16 19.22 -15.48
CA TYR A 299 9.33 18.33 -14.68
C TYR A 299 9.62 18.48 -13.17
N LEU A 300 10.89 18.46 -12.76
CA LEU A 300 11.28 18.56 -11.35
C LEU A 300 10.89 19.90 -10.70
N SER A 301 10.85 20.98 -11.49
CA SER A 301 10.48 22.32 -11.02
C SER A 301 9.07 22.36 -10.40
N ARG A 302 8.15 21.51 -10.89
CA ARG A 302 6.77 21.36 -10.39
C ARG A 302 6.71 20.96 -8.91
N PHE A 303 7.77 20.33 -8.42
CA PHE A 303 7.86 19.75 -7.07
C PHE A 303 8.78 20.54 -6.12
N ALA A 304 9.23 21.73 -6.54
CA ALA A 304 10.15 22.57 -5.78
C ALA A 304 11.42 21.83 -5.31
N ILE A 305 11.93 20.91 -6.15
CA ILE A 305 13.13 20.13 -5.83
C ILE A 305 14.37 20.99 -6.06
N GLY A 306 15.14 21.23 -4.99
CA GLY A 306 16.37 22.01 -5.03
C GLY A 306 16.22 23.50 -5.34
N ILE A 307 15.02 24.06 -5.14
CA ILE A 307 14.88 25.50 -4.94
C ILE A 307 15.66 25.83 -3.66
N LYS A 308 16.61 26.78 -3.74
CA LYS A 308 17.39 27.21 -2.57
C LYS A 308 16.41 27.57 -1.46
N ASP A 309 16.61 26.98 -0.28
CA ASP A 309 15.98 27.42 0.94
C ASP A 309 16.41 28.89 1.19
N GLU A 310 15.63 29.85 0.73
CA GLU A 310 15.72 31.24 1.16
C GLU A 310 15.03 31.33 2.53
N TYR A 311 15.75 30.95 3.59
CA TYR A 311 15.40 31.32 4.98
C TYR A 311 16.38 32.37 5.49
#